data_AF-A0A3B8ZJ94-F1
#
_entry.id   AF-A0A3B8ZJ94-F1
#
_cell.length_a   1.000
_cell.length_b   1.000
_cell.length_c   1.000
_cell.angle_alpha   90.00
_cell.angle_beta   90.00
_cell.angle_gamma   90.00
#
_symmetry.space_group_name_H-M   'P 1'
#
loop_
_entity.id
_entity.type
_entity.pdbx_description
1 polymer ?
#
loop_
_entity_poly.entity_id
_entity_poly.type
_entity_poly.pdbx_seq_one_letter_code
_entity_poly.pdbx_strand_id
1 'polypeptide(L)' 'EVVEGMQFDRGFLSPHFVTNGDQVTVELDDCYVLLFEEKISANKKLIPLLEAISKSKKPLLIVAEDVDGEAL' A
#
# COMPACT_ATOMS: atom_id res chain seq x y z
N GLU A 1 -17.44 -10.77 -18.06
CA GLU A 1 -17.13 -9.34 -18.15
C GLU A 1 -15.64 -9.17 -18.39
N VAL A 2 -15.22 -8.12 -19.09
CA VAL A 2 -13.81 -7.77 -19.22
C VAL A 2 -13.42 -7.04 -17.93
N VAL A 3 -12.44 -7.57 -17.21
CA VAL A 3 -11.82 -6.83 -16.09
C VAL A 3 -10.78 -5.92 -16.72
N GLU A 4 -11.00 -4.61 -16.65
CA GLU A 4 -9.94 -3.65 -16.95
C GLU A 4 -8.97 -3.64 -15.76
N GLY A 5 -7.70 -3.96 -16.03
CA GLY A 5 -6.67 -4.04 -15.00
C GLY A 5 -6.56 -5.42 -14.36
N MET A 6 -6.10 -5.44 -13.10
CA MET A 6 -5.81 -6.63 -12.33
C MET A 6 -6.54 -6.55 -10.98
N GLN A 7 -7.31 -7.58 -10.64
CA GLN A 7 -8.10 -7.63 -9.42
C GLN A 7 -7.71 -8.85 -8.57
N PHE A 8 -7.64 -8.65 -7.26
CA PHE A 8 -7.40 -9.69 -6.26
C PHE A 8 -8.41 -9.56 -5.11
N ASP A 9 -8.71 -10.67 -4.44
CA ASP A 9 -9.62 -10.71 -3.29
C ASP A 9 -8.92 -10.30 -1.98
N ARG A 10 -8.33 -9.10 -1.97
CA ARG A 10 -7.68 -8.49 -0.79
C ARG A 10 -8.02 -6.99 -0.72
N GLY A 11 -8.23 -6.49 0.49
CA GLY A 11 -8.51 -5.07 0.77
C GLY A 11 -7.35 -4.38 1.49
N PHE A 12 -7.57 -3.13 1.90
CA PHE A 12 -6.63 -2.37 2.72
C PHE A 12 -6.57 -2.91 4.16
N LEU A 13 -5.39 -2.88 4.78
CA LEU A 13 -5.17 -3.44 6.13
C LEU A 13 -5.68 -2.52 7.26
N SER A 14 -5.81 -1.22 7.01
CA SER A 14 -6.22 -0.23 8.01
C SER A 14 -7.22 0.77 7.40
N PRO A 15 -8.29 1.14 8.13
CA PRO A 15 -9.25 2.15 7.67
C PRO A 15 -8.62 3.54 7.53
N HIS A 16 -7.45 3.78 8.13
CA HIS A 16 -6.70 5.03 7.97
C HIS A 16 -6.16 5.25 6.55
N PHE A 17 -6.17 4.21 5.70
CA PHE A 17 -5.74 4.32 4.30
C PHE A 17 -6.83 4.84 3.37
N VAL A 18 -8.09 4.89 3.81
CA VAL A 18 -9.23 5.34 3.01
C VAL A 18 -9.02 6.78 2.54
N THR A 19 -9.03 6.98 1.22
CA THR A 19 -8.92 8.32 0.61
C THR A 19 -10.27 8.85 0.14
N ASN A 20 -11.24 7.98 -0.10
CA ASN A 20 -12.62 8.32 -0.42
C ASN A 20 -13.56 7.79 0.68
N GLY A 21 -13.97 8.69 1.57
CA GLY A 21 -14.78 8.35 2.75
C GLY A 21 -16.21 7.94 2.43
N ASP A 22 -16.76 8.37 1.30
CA ASP A 22 -18.14 8.05 0.91
C ASP A 22 -18.25 6.60 0.42
N GLN A 23 -17.25 6.14 -0.35
CA GLN A 23 -17.21 4.78 -0.89
C GLN A 23 -16.38 3.81 -0.02
N VAL A 24 -15.65 4.34 0.96
CA VAL A 24 -14.70 3.60 1.79
C VAL A 24 -13.67 2.88 0.92
N THR A 25 -13.09 3.60 -0.04
CA THR A 25 -12.11 3.11 -1.02
C THR A 25 -10.76 3.79 -0.85
N VAL A 26 -9.72 3.12 -1.36
CA VAL A 26 -8.37 3.66 -1.50
C VAL A 26 -8.09 3.85 -2.98
N GLU A 27 -8.01 5.11 -3.39
CA GLU A 27 -7.77 5.53 -4.77
C GLU A 27 -6.39 6.19 -4.82
N LEU A 28 -5.48 5.63 -5.62
CA LEU A 28 -4.08 6.07 -5.77
C LEU A 28 -3.75 6.34 -7.24
N ASP A 29 -3.40 7.58 -7.56
CA ASP A 29 -2.97 7.99 -8.91
C ASP A 29 -1.44 8.00 -9.04
N ASP A 30 -0.91 7.52 -10.18
CA ASP A 30 0.52 7.52 -10.52
C ASP A 30 1.42 7.04 -9.35
N CYS A 31 1.03 5.90 -8.76
CA CYS A 31 1.65 5.36 -7.56
C CYS A 31 2.80 4.39 -7.87
N TYR A 32 3.72 4.27 -6.91
CA TYR A 32 4.66 3.17 -6.87
C TYR A 32 4.01 1.93 -6.26
N VAL A 33 4.44 0.75 -6.71
CA VAL A 33 4.00 -0.53 -6.14
C VAL A 33 5.22 -1.27 -5.60
N LEU A 34 5.24 -1.50 -4.27
CA LEU A 34 6.20 -2.39 -3.62
C LEU A 34 5.58 -3.79 -3.53
N LEU A 35 6.23 -4.77 -4.17
CA LEU A 35 5.93 -6.18 -3.99
C LEU A 35 6.97 -6.79 -3.05
N PHE A 36 6.51 -7.44 -1.99
CA PHE A 36 7.37 -8.04 -0.98
C PHE A 36 6.82 -9.43 -0.62
N GLU A 37 7.64 -10.48 -0.70
CA GLU A 37 7.14 -11.86 -0.60
C GLU A 37 6.87 -12.31 0.85
N GLU A 38 7.56 -11.71 1.81
CA GLU A 38 7.46 -12.08 3.22
C GLU A 38 6.56 -11.13 4.01
N LYS A 39 6.36 -11.43 5.29
CA LYS A 39 5.74 -10.52 6.24
C LYS A 39 6.61 -9.31 6.60
N ILE A 40 5.98 -8.14 6.72
CA ILE A 40 6.62 -6.89 7.16
C ILE A 40 6.15 -6.55 8.57
N SER A 41 7.00 -6.84 9.57
CA SER A 41 6.72 -6.52 10.99
C SER A 41 7.58 -5.39 11.56
N ALA A 42 8.65 -5.00 10.84
CA ALA A 42 9.63 -4.02 11.32
C ALA A 42 9.81 -2.89 10.31
N ASN A 43 9.54 -1.66 10.75
CA ASN A 43 9.65 -0.45 9.93
C ASN A 43 11.09 -0.10 9.51
N LYS A 44 12.12 -0.51 10.27
CA LYS A 44 13.52 -0.10 10.04
C LYS A 44 14.01 -0.35 8.61
N LYS A 45 13.59 -1.48 8.01
CA LYS A 45 13.96 -1.83 6.63
C LYS A 45 13.23 -0.96 5.59
N LEU A 46 12.06 -0.44 5.92
CA LEU A 46 11.23 0.39 5.05
C LEU A 46 11.60 1.88 5.11
N ILE A 47 12.21 2.37 6.19
CA ILE A 47 12.51 3.81 6.36
C ILE A 47 13.21 4.42 5.12
N PRO A 48 14.31 3.85 4.59
CA PRO A 48 14.99 4.46 3.44
C PRO A 48 14.10 4.52 2.18
N LEU A 49 13.25 3.51 1.99
CA LEU A 49 12.29 3.47 0.88
C LEU A 49 11.21 4.53 1.07
N LEU A 50 10.62 4.62 2.26
CA LEU A 50 9.58 5.60 2.58
C LEU A 50 10.10 7.04 2.45
N GLU A 51 11.35 7.30 2.81
CA GLU A 51 12.00 8.59 2.59
C GLU A 51 12.12 8.94 1.10
N ALA A 52 12.50 7.97 0.26
CA ALA A 52 12.59 8.16 -1.18
C ALA A 52 11.22 8.43 -1.81
N ILE A 53 10.19 7.67 -1.39
CA ILE A 53 8.80 7.85 -1.82
C ILE A 53 8.28 9.23 -1.40
N SER A 54 8.51 9.63 -0.15
CA SER A 54 8.11 10.94 0.36
C SER A 54 8.73 12.09 -0.45
N LYS A 55 10.02 11.97 -0.84
CA LYS A 55 10.69 12.94 -1.72
C LYS A 55 10.09 12.98 -3.12
N SER A 56 9.62 11.85 -3.65
CA SER A 56 8.99 11.77 -4.97
C SER A 56 7.58 12.38 -5.01
N LYS A 57 6.94 12.57 -3.85
CA LYS A 57 5.54 13.03 -3.72
C LYS A 57 4.52 12.16 -4.46
N LYS A 58 4.86 10.91 -4.74
CA LYS A 58 3.96 9.92 -5.33
C LYS A 58 3.43 8.97 -4.25
N PRO A 59 2.19 8.47 -4.37
CA PRO A 59 1.68 7.46 -3.45
C PRO A 59 2.44 6.13 -3.57
N LEU A 60 2.30 5.28 -2.55
CA LEU A 60 2.88 3.93 -2.53
C LEU A 60 1.80 2.92 -2.16
N LEU A 61 1.64 1.89 -3.00
CA LEU A 61 0.92 0.66 -2.69
C LEU A 61 1.93 -0.40 -2.24
N ILE A 62 1.68 -1.03 -1.10
CA ILE A 62 2.48 -2.16 -0.60
C ILE A 62 1.64 -3.42 -0.71
N VAL A 63 2.16 -4.44 -1.40
CA VAL A 63 1.60 -5.79 -1.45
C VAL A 63 2.62 -6.74 -0.82
N ALA A 64 2.27 -7.28 0.34
CA ALA A 64 3.08 -8.21 1.10
C ALA A 64 2.28 -9.43 1.55
N GLU A 65 2.95 -10.45 2.11
CA GLU A 65 2.25 -11.56 2.78
C GLU A 65 1.33 -11.04 3.89
N ASP A 66 1.86 -10.12 4.71
CA ASP A 66 1.17 -9.42 5.80
C ASP A 66 1.99 -8.18 6.21
N VAL A 67 1.32 -7.14 6.74
CA VAL A 67 1.97 -5.96 7.34
C VAL A 67 1.37 -5.73 8.72
N ASP A 68 2.21 -5.80 9.75
CA ASP A 68 1.75 -5.70 11.13
C ASP A 68 2.74 -4.98 12.06
N GLY A 69 2.37 -4.88 13.34
CA GLY A 69 3.23 -4.34 14.38
C GLY A 69 3.57 -2.86 14.15
N GLU A 70 4.84 -2.52 14.33
CA GLU A 70 5.34 -1.14 14.16
C GLU A 70 5.46 -0.69 12.69
N ALA A 71 5.22 -1.59 11.74
CA ALA A 71 5.26 -1.29 10.32
C ALA A 71 3.91 -0.86 9.73
N LEU A 72 2.80 -1.16 10.42
CA LEU A 72 1.44 -0.75 10.06
C LEU A 72 1.01 0.51 10.81
#